data_AF-A0A254QEM8-F1
#
_entry.id   AF-A0A254QEM8-F1
#
_cell.length_a   1.000
_cell.length_b   1.000
_cell.length_c   1.000
_cell.angle_alpha   90.00
_cell.angle_beta   90.00
_cell.angle_gamma   90.00
#
_symmetry.space_group_name_H-M   'P 1'
#
loop_
_entity.id
_entity.type
_entity.pdbx_description
1 polymer ?
#
loop_
_entity_poly.entity_id
_entity_poly.type
_entity_poly.pdbx_seq_one_letter_code
_entity_poly.pdbx_strand_id
1 'polypeptide(L)'
;MFKLILPLLLVSSSAFAWGGRGHDAICRAAVFLVKEEGLKDYLRNKPQMMGHLCNIPDFYWKSLGGDAAKHGNPAHFIDIEVIGLKVADIPTDYKKIVTDYTGKENKFRNDGVTIKDIPTEFGSAWWRADQFVNRIGALNKEFAAAKPPANFKEEQDENLPFNKLAYQMAVDMGLMGHFVGDISQPFHTTADYDGWATGHGGIHAFFEDAVVSEFDGDLDWLVLKQARTIKNPSFLKPATVIEKMKALSVISNTEVPKLFKLDPVTKPSEVKKEHGMEIRTKAERKPASVAFKTMKPIIVNDMARGALLLANLWDEAYVKAGKPKIGAYKSYKYPFTVDFVMPDYYSIPAAEAKTEKK
;
A
#
# COMPACT_ATOMS: atom_id res chain seq x y z
N MET A 1 40.03 30.99 -6.02
CA MET A 1 39.43 29.93 -5.18
C MET A 1 38.19 29.41 -5.88
N PHE A 2 38.28 28.21 -6.49
CA PHE A 2 37.12 27.54 -7.10
C PHE A 2 36.15 27.12 -5.99
N LYS A 3 34.93 27.67 -5.98
CA LYS A 3 33.86 27.20 -5.10
C LYS A 3 33.33 25.90 -5.68
N LEU A 4 33.64 24.79 -5.02
CA LEU A 4 33.04 23.49 -5.28
C LEU A 4 31.57 23.56 -4.84
N ILE A 5 30.64 23.61 -5.79
CA ILE A 5 29.20 23.47 -5.52
C ILE A 5 28.96 21.97 -5.40
N LEU A 6 28.86 21.47 -4.17
CA LEU A 6 28.45 20.10 -3.89
C LEU A 6 26.92 20.02 -4.09
N PRO A 7 26.39 19.17 -4.98
CA PRO A 7 24.95 19.01 -5.11
C PRO A 7 24.45 18.29 -3.86
N LEU A 8 23.62 18.97 -3.08
CA LEU A 8 23.04 18.43 -1.86
C LEU A 8 21.91 17.45 -2.25
N LEU A 9 22.10 16.17 -1.91
CA LEU A 9 21.09 15.14 -2.02
C LEU A 9 19.96 15.46 -1.03
N LEU A 10 18.81 15.88 -1.55
CA LEU A 10 17.54 15.72 -0.84
C LEU A 10 17.36 14.21 -0.63
N VAL A 11 17.61 13.74 0.59
CA VAL A 11 17.24 12.37 0.96
C VAL A 11 15.72 12.37 0.98
N SER A 12 15.12 11.96 -0.13
CA SER A 12 13.73 11.50 -0.15
C SER A 12 13.64 10.43 0.93
N SER A 13 12.96 10.74 2.03
CA SER A 13 12.54 9.72 2.99
C SER A 13 11.73 8.71 2.19
N SER A 14 12.31 7.53 1.98
CA SER A 14 11.58 6.38 1.50
C SER A 14 10.54 6.08 2.59
N ALA A 15 9.35 6.66 2.45
CA ALA A 15 8.20 6.27 3.25
C ALA A 15 7.91 4.82 2.83
N PHE A 16 8.33 3.89 3.69
CA PHE A 16 7.78 2.55 3.67
C PHE A 16 6.35 2.69 4.20
N ALA A 17 5.46 1.80 3.77
CA ALA A 17 4.19 1.67 4.46
C ALA A 17 4.40 0.88 5.73
N TRP A 18 3.35 0.24 6.28
CA TRP A 18 3.57 -0.75 7.33
C TRP A 18 4.87 -1.51 7.07
N GLY A 19 5.80 -1.51 8.01
CA GLY A 19 7.10 -2.13 7.77
C GLY A 19 6.95 -3.58 7.30
N GLY A 20 8.04 -4.20 6.86
CA GLY A 20 8.00 -5.56 6.30
C GLY A 20 7.16 -6.58 7.10
N ARG A 21 7.21 -6.48 8.44
CA ARG A 21 6.40 -7.29 9.37
C ARG A 21 4.91 -6.99 9.32
N GLY A 22 4.52 -5.72 9.17
CA GLY A 22 3.12 -5.30 9.12
C GLY A 22 2.43 -5.76 7.84
N HIS A 23 3.03 -5.56 6.66
CA HIS A 23 2.48 -6.12 5.42
C HIS A 23 2.39 -7.65 5.45
N ASP A 24 3.44 -8.34 5.92
CA ASP A 24 3.41 -9.79 6.06
C ASP A 24 2.26 -10.24 6.99
N ALA A 25 2.09 -9.58 8.14
CA ALA A 25 1.02 -9.89 9.09
C ALA A 25 -0.39 -9.65 8.51
N ILE A 26 -0.62 -8.53 7.81
CA ILE A 26 -1.91 -8.22 7.17
C ILE A 26 -2.24 -9.29 6.13
N CYS A 27 -1.31 -9.56 5.21
CA CYS A 27 -1.53 -10.51 4.12
C CYS A 27 -1.68 -11.95 4.62
N ARG A 28 -0.92 -12.38 5.63
CA ARG A 28 -1.09 -13.70 6.26
C ARG A 28 -2.41 -13.83 7.01
N ALA A 29 -2.85 -12.79 7.72
CA ALA A 29 -4.14 -12.81 8.39
C ALA A 29 -5.30 -12.86 7.39
N ALA A 30 -5.23 -12.07 6.31
CA ALA A 30 -6.25 -12.01 5.26
C ALA A 30 -6.55 -13.38 4.63
N VAL A 31 -5.53 -14.25 4.47
CA VAL A 31 -5.68 -15.61 3.95
C VAL A 31 -6.73 -16.41 4.72
N PHE A 32 -6.84 -16.20 6.04
CA PHE A 32 -7.77 -16.92 6.90
C PHE A 32 -9.12 -16.22 7.08
N LEU A 33 -9.36 -15.11 6.37
CA LEU A 33 -10.58 -14.29 6.41
C LEU A 33 -11.41 -14.37 5.12
N VAL A 34 -10.83 -14.91 4.03
CA VAL A 34 -11.49 -15.18 2.74
C VAL A 34 -12.72 -16.08 2.94
N LYS A 35 -13.81 -15.79 2.22
CA LYS A 35 -15.09 -16.50 2.34
C LYS A 35 -15.40 -17.42 1.16
N GLU A 36 -14.91 -17.12 -0.04
CA GLU A 36 -15.11 -17.98 -1.20
C GLU A 36 -14.33 -19.29 -1.03
N GLU A 37 -15.04 -20.41 -0.88
CA GLU A 37 -14.45 -21.71 -0.48
C GLU A 37 -13.31 -22.15 -1.41
N GLY A 38 -13.47 -22.03 -2.73
CA GLY A 38 -12.42 -22.41 -3.69
C GLY A 38 -11.14 -21.58 -3.57
N LEU A 39 -11.27 -20.29 -3.24
CA LEU A 39 -10.12 -19.41 -3.01
C LEU A 39 -9.49 -19.66 -1.63
N LYS A 40 -10.33 -19.83 -0.61
CA LYS A 40 -9.95 -20.12 0.76
C LYS A 40 -9.11 -21.40 0.86
N ASP A 41 -9.51 -22.47 0.18
CA ASP A 41 -8.74 -23.73 0.15
C ASP A 41 -7.37 -23.57 -0.51
N TYR A 42 -7.29 -22.73 -1.56
CA TYR A 42 -6.05 -22.42 -2.23
C TYR A 42 -5.10 -21.59 -1.33
N LEU A 43 -5.60 -20.47 -0.78
CA LEU A 43 -4.76 -19.51 -0.06
C LEU A 43 -4.31 -20.00 1.31
N ARG A 44 -5.10 -20.82 2.02
CA ARG A 44 -4.73 -21.35 3.36
C ARG A 44 -3.41 -22.11 3.39
N ASN A 45 -2.96 -22.61 2.23
CA ASN A 45 -1.69 -23.32 2.07
C ASN A 45 -0.55 -22.40 1.58
N LYS A 46 -0.77 -21.09 1.46
CA LYS A 46 0.17 -20.11 0.92
C LYS A 46 0.35 -18.82 1.75
N PRO A 47 0.18 -18.80 3.09
CA PRO A 47 0.31 -17.55 3.84
C PRO A 47 1.70 -16.89 3.69
N GLN A 48 2.78 -17.68 3.63
CA GLN A 48 4.14 -17.17 3.46
C GLN A 48 4.34 -16.49 2.10
N MET A 49 3.80 -17.09 1.04
CA MET A 49 3.85 -16.52 -0.31
C MET A 49 3.07 -15.20 -0.36
N MET A 50 1.89 -15.15 0.25
CA MET A 50 1.07 -13.93 0.27
C MET A 50 1.76 -12.81 1.04
N GLY A 51 2.35 -13.13 2.20
CA GLY A 51 3.11 -12.15 2.99
C GLY A 51 4.38 -11.64 2.28
N HIS A 52 5.07 -12.50 1.53
CA HIS A 52 6.20 -12.09 0.68
C HIS A 52 5.76 -11.17 -0.47
N LEU A 53 4.74 -11.57 -1.22
CA LEU A 53 4.21 -10.77 -2.34
C LEU A 53 3.71 -9.39 -1.88
N CYS A 54 3.10 -9.34 -0.69
CA CYS A 54 2.69 -8.10 -0.02
C CYS A 54 3.85 -7.12 0.18
N ASN A 55 5.09 -7.61 0.26
CA ASN A 55 6.26 -6.79 0.51
C ASN A 55 7.05 -6.44 -0.76
N ILE A 56 6.75 -7.05 -1.91
CA ILE A 56 7.47 -6.80 -3.17
C ILE A 56 7.51 -5.31 -3.55
N PRO A 57 6.42 -4.53 -3.45
CA PRO A 57 6.47 -3.12 -3.83
C PRO A 57 7.56 -2.35 -3.07
N ASP A 58 7.76 -2.67 -1.79
CA ASP A 58 8.75 -2.02 -0.95
C ASP A 58 10.15 -2.64 -1.03
N PHE A 59 10.24 -3.97 -1.13
CA PHE A 59 11.52 -4.68 -1.09
C PHE A 59 12.22 -4.72 -2.44
N TYR A 60 11.44 -4.79 -3.52
CA TYR A 60 11.98 -4.98 -4.86
C TYR A 60 11.68 -3.81 -5.78
N TRP A 61 10.43 -3.37 -5.91
CA TRP A 61 10.10 -2.33 -6.90
C TRP A 61 10.77 -0.98 -6.61
N LYS A 62 10.87 -0.59 -5.34
CA LYS A 62 11.65 0.60 -4.94
C LYS A 62 13.13 0.52 -5.33
N SER A 63 13.70 -0.68 -5.49
CA SER A 63 15.10 -0.87 -5.91
C SER A 63 15.31 -0.73 -7.43
N LEU A 64 14.25 -0.78 -8.23
CA LEU A 64 14.34 -0.77 -9.70
C LEU A 64 14.66 0.63 -10.27
N GLY A 65 14.41 1.69 -9.51
CA GLY A 65 14.58 3.07 -9.98
C GLY A 65 13.67 3.41 -11.17
N GLY A 66 14.05 4.44 -11.95
CA GLY A 66 13.37 4.79 -13.20
C GLY A 66 11.85 4.96 -13.08
N ASP A 67 11.12 4.35 -14.01
CA ASP A 67 9.65 4.40 -14.05
C ASP A 67 9.01 3.72 -12.84
N ALA A 68 9.61 2.65 -12.31
CA ALA A 68 9.11 1.98 -11.13
C ALA A 68 9.14 2.89 -9.90
N ALA A 69 10.22 3.66 -9.70
CA ALA A 69 10.26 4.65 -8.62
C ALA A 69 9.31 5.84 -8.90
N LYS A 70 9.31 6.35 -10.14
CA LYS A 70 8.50 7.51 -10.52
C LYS A 70 7.00 7.26 -10.39
N HIS A 71 6.53 6.09 -10.78
CA HIS A 71 5.10 5.75 -10.84
C HIS A 71 4.66 4.81 -9.72
N GLY A 72 5.59 4.06 -9.12
CA GLY A 72 5.32 3.16 -8.00
C GLY A 72 5.27 3.89 -6.67
N ASN A 73 6.25 4.76 -6.35
CA ASN A 73 6.31 5.43 -5.06
C ASN A 73 5.04 6.23 -4.72
N PRO A 74 4.43 6.98 -5.65
CA PRO A 74 3.21 7.72 -5.34
C PRO A 74 1.95 6.83 -5.24
N ALA A 75 2.07 5.52 -5.51
CA ALA A 75 0.98 4.59 -5.34
C ALA A 75 0.80 4.12 -3.88
N HIS A 76 1.68 4.53 -2.96
CA HIS A 76 1.63 4.07 -1.56
C HIS A 76 0.78 4.94 -0.64
N PHE A 77 0.34 6.13 -1.07
CA PHE A 77 -0.35 7.07 -0.17
C PHE A 77 -1.48 7.81 -0.86
N ILE A 78 -2.24 8.55 -0.03
CA ILE A 78 -3.21 9.58 -0.42
C ILE A 78 -3.06 10.78 0.53
N ASP A 79 -2.42 11.85 0.04
CA ASP A 79 -2.08 13.05 0.81
C ASP A 79 -3.21 14.09 0.69
N ILE A 80 -4.28 13.88 1.44
CA ILE A 80 -5.56 14.60 1.26
C ILE A 80 -5.44 16.12 1.44
N GLU A 81 -4.55 16.58 2.30
CA GLU A 81 -4.37 17.99 2.62
C GLU A 81 -3.79 18.77 1.43
N VAL A 82 -3.14 18.09 0.47
CA VAL A 82 -2.60 18.73 -0.74
C VAL A 82 -3.72 19.39 -1.56
N ILE A 83 -4.86 18.71 -1.69
CA ILE A 83 -6.04 19.23 -2.40
C ILE A 83 -7.05 19.91 -1.47
N GLY A 84 -6.84 19.86 -0.15
CA GLY A 84 -7.65 20.56 0.85
C GLY A 84 -9.04 19.99 1.06
N LEU A 85 -9.28 18.73 0.70
CA LEU A 85 -10.55 18.03 0.93
C LEU A 85 -10.44 17.08 2.11
N LYS A 86 -11.57 16.82 2.79
CA LYS A 86 -11.67 15.66 3.68
C LYS A 86 -11.73 14.39 2.85
N VAL A 87 -11.20 13.29 3.38
CA VAL A 87 -11.21 11.98 2.69
C VAL A 87 -12.57 11.64 2.09
N ALA A 88 -13.66 11.86 2.83
CA ALA A 88 -15.03 11.55 2.40
C ALA A 88 -15.50 12.33 1.16
N ASP A 89 -14.94 13.51 0.93
CA ASP A 89 -15.36 14.45 -0.13
C ASP A 89 -14.53 14.29 -1.41
N ILE A 90 -13.46 13.47 -1.38
CA ILE A 90 -12.57 13.27 -2.53
C ILE A 90 -13.30 12.54 -3.66
N PRO A 91 -13.30 13.07 -4.90
CA PRO A 91 -13.86 12.38 -6.07
C PRO A 91 -13.16 11.05 -6.36
N THR A 92 -13.87 10.06 -6.90
CA THR A 92 -13.29 8.75 -7.24
C THR A 92 -12.82 8.62 -8.69
N ASP A 93 -13.10 9.63 -9.54
CA ASP A 93 -12.51 9.74 -10.88
C ASP A 93 -11.13 10.41 -10.78
N TYR A 94 -10.08 9.60 -10.92
CA TYR A 94 -8.71 10.08 -10.81
C TYR A 94 -8.34 11.09 -11.90
N LYS A 95 -8.82 10.88 -13.14
CA LYS A 95 -8.53 11.81 -14.25
C LYS A 95 -9.16 13.16 -14.00
N LYS A 96 -10.36 13.17 -13.40
CA LYS A 96 -10.99 14.40 -12.95
C LYS A 96 -10.21 15.09 -11.84
N ILE A 97 -9.68 14.35 -10.85
CA ILE A 97 -8.80 14.94 -9.81
C ILE A 97 -7.56 15.60 -10.45
N VAL A 98 -6.89 14.90 -11.37
CA VAL A 98 -5.76 15.46 -12.13
C VAL A 98 -6.15 16.75 -12.83
N THR A 99 -7.28 16.76 -13.55
CA THR A 99 -7.74 17.93 -14.30
C THR A 99 -8.14 19.10 -13.41
N ASP A 100 -8.84 18.84 -12.31
CA ASP A 100 -9.41 19.88 -11.46
C ASP A 100 -8.37 20.54 -10.55
N TYR A 101 -7.34 19.79 -10.13
CA TYR A 101 -6.40 20.22 -9.10
C TYR A 101 -4.98 20.52 -9.60
N THR A 102 -4.55 20.01 -10.76
CA THR A 102 -3.26 20.42 -11.33
C THR A 102 -3.27 21.93 -11.61
N GLY A 103 -2.22 22.63 -11.16
CA GLY A 103 -2.11 24.08 -11.25
C GLY A 103 -2.87 24.86 -10.17
N LYS A 104 -3.65 24.20 -9.31
CA LYS A 104 -4.25 24.84 -8.11
C LYS A 104 -3.20 24.95 -7.02
N GLU A 105 -3.44 25.83 -6.06
CA GLU A 105 -2.60 25.97 -4.87
C GLU A 105 -2.54 24.66 -4.07
N ASN A 106 -1.33 24.26 -3.66
CA ASN A 106 -1.11 23.15 -2.73
C ASN A 106 -1.54 23.61 -1.33
N LYS A 107 -2.65 23.06 -0.84
CA LYS A 107 -3.31 23.50 0.40
C LYS A 107 -2.57 23.07 1.66
N PHE A 108 -1.70 22.07 1.57
CA PHE A 108 -0.85 21.66 2.68
C PHE A 108 0.34 22.61 2.87
N ARG A 109 1.02 22.98 1.77
CA ARG A 109 2.15 23.91 1.83
C ARG A 109 1.72 25.34 2.14
N ASN A 110 0.60 25.78 1.56
CA ASN A 110 -0.05 27.06 1.83
C ASN A 110 0.91 28.28 1.73
N ASP A 111 1.84 28.23 0.77
CA ASP A 111 2.86 29.26 0.50
C ASP A 111 2.76 29.82 -0.92
N GLY A 112 1.61 29.63 -1.59
CA GLY A 112 1.37 30.02 -2.97
C GLY A 112 1.93 29.06 -4.02
N VAL A 113 2.61 27.97 -3.61
CA VAL A 113 3.06 26.94 -4.56
C VAL A 113 1.86 26.18 -5.11
N THR A 114 1.82 25.99 -6.42
CA THR A 114 0.79 25.20 -7.10
C THR A 114 1.18 23.73 -7.20
N ILE A 115 0.20 22.84 -7.14
CA ILE A 115 0.35 21.41 -7.45
C ILE A 115 0.79 21.27 -8.90
N LYS A 116 1.95 20.65 -9.12
CA LYS A 116 2.54 20.39 -10.43
C LYS A 116 2.12 19.04 -10.98
N ASP A 117 2.06 18.03 -10.11
CA ASP A 117 1.74 16.66 -10.50
C ASP A 117 0.91 15.96 -9.41
N ILE A 118 -0.35 15.67 -9.73
CA ILE A 118 -1.27 15.00 -8.79
C ILE A 118 -0.79 13.60 -8.41
N PRO A 119 -0.33 12.73 -9.33
CA PRO A 119 0.29 11.46 -8.96
C PRO A 119 1.35 11.62 -7.89
N THR A 120 2.35 12.46 -8.10
CA THR A 120 3.49 12.60 -7.19
C THR A 120 3.15 13.29 -5.88
N GLU A 121 2.26 14.28 -5.88
CA GLU A 121 2.00 15.11 -4.69
C GLU A 121 0.79 14.64 -3.89
N PHE A 122 -0.25 14.11 -4.52
CA PHE A 122 -1.47 13.63 -3.86
C PHE A 122 -1.48 12.12 -3.67
N GLY A 123 -0.81 11.36 -4.55
CA GLY A 123 -0.76 9.90 -4.48
C GLY A 123 -1.93 9.20 -5.18
N SER A 124 -2.00 7.87 -5.06
CA SER A 124 -2.96 7.06 -5.82
C SER A 124 -3.32 5.67 -5.27
N ALA A 125 -3.06 5.38 -4.00
CA ALA A 125 -3.18 4.03 -3.43
C ALA A 125 -4.57 3.36 -3.64
N TRP A 126 -5.66 4.12 -3.66
CA TRP A 126 -7.01 3.55 -3.89
C TRP A 126 -7.16 2.95 -5.28
N TRP A 127 -6.75 3.69 -6.30
CA TRP A 127 -6.83 3.26 -7.69
C TRP A 127 -5.81 2.15 -7.98
N ARG A 128 -4.68 2.16 -7.26
CA ARG A 128 -3.70 1.08 -7.34
C ARG A 128 -4.27 -0.26 -6.88
N ALA A 129 -5.02 -0.30 -5.78
CA ALA A 129 -5.70 -1.52 -5.35
C ALA A 129 -6.78 -1.98 -6.35
N ASP A 130 -7.59 -1.04 -6.87
CA ASP A 130 -8.61 -1.34 -7.89
C ASP A 130 -8.01 -1.91 -9.18
N GLN A 131 -6.86 -1.39 -9.61
CA GLN A 131 -6.12 -1.89 -10.76
C GLN A 131 -5.85 -3.40 -10.63
N PHE A 132 -5.39 -3.88 -9.48
CA PHE A 132 -5.11 -5.31 -9.30
C PHE A 132 -6.39 -6.16 -9.27
N VAL A 133 -7.50 -5.66 -8.70
CA VAL A 133 -8.80 -6.33 -8.82
C VAL A 133 -9.21 -6.48 -10.29
N ASN A 134 -9.02 -5.44 -11.10
CA ASN A 134 -9.38 -5.45 -12.51
C ASN A 134 -8.46 -6.35 -13.34
N ARG A 135 -7.16 -6.36 -13.04
CA ARG A 135 -6.18 -7.29 -13.66
C ARG A 135 -6.57 -8.75 -13.43
N ILE A 136 -6.92 -9.11 -12.19
CA ILE A 136 -7.40 -10.46 -11.87
C ILE A 136 -8.72 -10.76 -12.60
N GLY A 137 -9.66 -9.81 -12.61
CA GLY A 137 -10.93 -9.97 -13.30
C GLY A 137 -10.78 -10.16 -14.82
N ALA A 138 -9.78 -9.53 -15.44
CA ALA A 138 -9.50 -9.66 -16.86
C ALA A 138 -9.09 -11.10 -17.26
N LEU A 139 -8.59 -11.91 -16.32
CA LEU A 139 -8.23 -13.31 -16.54
C LEU A 139 -9.43 -14.22 -16.79
N ASN A 140 -10.67 -13.77 -16.57
CA ASN A 140 -11.87 -14.59 -16.64
C ASN A 140 -12.00 -15.39 -17.95
N LYS A 141 -11.87 -14.71 -19.10
CA LYS A 141 -12.00 -15.35 -20.41
C LYS A 141 -10.90 -16.39 -20.65
N GLU A 142 -9.69 -16.10 -20.20
CA GLU A 142 -8.55 -17.01 -20.34
C GLU A 142 -8.69 -18.23 -19.42
N PHE A 143 -9.16 -18.05 -18.19
CA PHE A 143 -9.49 -19.16 -17.29
C PHE A 143 -10.60 -20.04 -17.85
N ALA A 144 -11.62 -19.45 -18.48
CA ALA A 144 -12.71 -20.21 -19.10
C ALA A 144 -12.24 -21.05 -20.29
N ALA A 145 -11.21 -20.59 -21.02
CA ALA A 145 -10.62 -21.30 -22.15
C ALA A 145 -9.54 -22.33 -21.73
N ALA A 146 -8.86 -22.09 -20.61
CA ALA A 146 -7.79 -22.95 -20.13
C ALA A 146 -8.32 -24.20 -19.41
N LYS A 147 -7.71 -25.35 -19.69
CA LYS A 147 -8.01 -26.61 -18.98
C LYS A 147 -7.21 -26.67 -17.67
N PRO A 148 -7.86 -26.91 -16.51
CA PRO A 148 -7.14 -27.19 -15.27
C PRO A 148 -6.22 -28.40 -15.42
N PRO A 149 -5.09 -28.45 -14.69
CA PRO A 149 -4.21 -29.62 -14.70
C PRO A 149 -4.98 -30.88 -14.27
N ALA A 150 -4.74 -31.98 -14.97
CA ALA A 150 -5.47 -33.24 -14.76
C ALA A 150 -4.68 -34.29 -13.96
N ASN A 151 -3.38 -34.08 -13.76
CA ASN A 151 -2.49 -35.02 -13.08
C ASN A 151 -1.30 -34.29 -12.45
N PHE A 152 -0.57 -34.97 -11.55
CA PHE A 152 0.56 -34.41 -10.81
C PHE A 152 1.62 -33.74 -11.70
N LYS A 153 1.89 -34.28 -12.91
CA LYS A 153 2.87 -33.68 -13.83
C LYS A 153 2.39 -32.31 -14.33
N GLU A 154 1.12 -32.21 -14.72
CA GLU A 154 0.51 -30.96 -15.16
C GLU A 154 0.34 -29.95 -14.01
N GLU A 155 0.08 -30.41 -12.78
CA GLU A 155 -0.03 -29.54 -11.60
C GLU A 155 1.27 -28.76 -11.31
N GLN A 156 2.41 -29.33 -11.72
CA GLN A 156 3.75 -28.74 -11.57
C GLN A 156 4.27 -28.06 -12.84
N ASP A 157 3.53 -28.12 -13.96
CA ASP A 157 3.97 -27.54 -15.24
C ASP A 157 3.71 -26.02 -15.27
N GLU A 158 4.78 -25.23 -15.13
CA GLU A 158 4.70 -23.77 -15.18
C GLU A 158 4.32 -23.23 -16.57
N ASN A 159 4.40 -24.06 -17.61
CA ASN A 159 4.04 -23.67 -18.96
C ASN A 159 2.58 -23.92 -19.30
N LEU A 160 1.86 -24.69 -18.48
CA LEU A 160 0.45 -24.95 -18.67
C LEU A 160 -0.33 -23.62 -18.58
N PRO A 161 -1.18 -23.27 -19.59
CA PRO A 161 -1.88 -22.00 -19.60
C PRO A 161 -2.67 -21.71 -18.31
N PHE A 162 -3.37 -22.71 -17.77
CA PHE A 162 -4.10 -22.57 -16.50
C PHE A 162 -3.19 -22.22 -15.33
N ASN A 163 -2.01 -22.85 -15.23
CA ASN A 163 -1.07 -22.61 -14.15
C ASN A 163 -0.45 -21.21 -14.23
N LYS A 164 -0.17 -20.71 -15.44
CA LYS A 164 0.28 -19.32 -15.63
C LYS A 164 -0.75 -18.32 -15.13
N LEU A 165 -2.03 -18.55 -15.44
CA LEU A 165 -3.13 -17.70 -14.98
C LEU A 165 -3.29 -17.77 -13.46
N ALA A 166 -3.23 -18.96 -12.86
CA ALA A 166 -3.31 -19.15 -11.41
C ALA A 166 -2.12 -18.48 -10.68
N TYR A 167 -0.91 -18.57 -11.25
CA TYR A 167 0.27 -17.87 -10.74
C TYR A 167 0.11 -16.35 -10.84
N GLN A 168 -0.29 -15.83 -12.00
CA GLN A 168 -0.52 -14.39 -12.21
C GLN A 168 -1.57 -13.85 -11.23
N MET A 169 -2.67 -14.58 -11.04
CA MET A 169 -3.71 -14.24 -10.08
C MET A 169 -3.17 -14.17 -8.65
N ALA A 170 -2.35 -15.14 -8.22
CA ALA A 170 -1.75 -15.12 -6.88
C ALA A 170 -0.77 -13.95 -6.70
N VAL A 171 0.03 -13.64 -7.73
CA VAL A 171 0.93 -12.47 -7.75
C VAL A 171 0.14 -11.18 -7.61
N ASP A 172 -0.85 -10.95 -8.46
CA ASP A 172 -1.69 -9.74 -8.41
C ASP A 172 -2.44 -9.61 -7.07
N MET A 173 -2.90 -10.72 -6.49
CA MET A 173 -3.51 -10.74 -5.16
C MET A 173 -2.55 -10.27 -4.07
N GLY A 174 -1.31 -10.74 -4.09
CA GLY A 174 -0.31 -10.36 -3.09
C GLY A 174 0.13 -8.91 -3.25
N LEU A 175 0.36 -8.46 -4.48
CA LEU A 175 0.69 -7.06 -4.80
C LEU A 175 -0.43 -6.11 -4.38
N MET A 176 -1.70 -6.48 -4.61
CA MET A 176 -2.85 -5.71 -4.11
C MET A 176 -2.82 -5.56 -2.59
N GLY A 177 -2.39 -6.60 -1.87
CA GLY A 177 -2.32 -6.61 -0.41
C GLY A 177 -1.42 -5.54 0.18
N HIS A 178 -0.37 -5.14 -0.55
CA HIS A 178 0.48 -4.03 -0.17
C HIS A 178 -0.33 -2.74 -0.02
N PHE A 179 -0.96 -2.29 -1.10
CA PHE A 179 -1.68 -1.01 -1.15
C PHE A 179 -2.92 -0.96 -0.25
N VAL A 180 -3.55 -2.11 0.01
CA VAL A 180 -4.62 -2.22 1.03
C VAL A 180 -4.04 -2.04 2.44
N GLY A 181 -2.86 -2.62 2.69
CA GLY A 181 -2.11 -2.42 3.92
C GLY A 181 -1.74 -0.95 4.12
N ASP A 182 -1.20 -0.29 3.11
CA ASP A 182 -0.81 1.13 3.15
C ASP A 182 -1.97 1.99 3.64
N ILE A 183 -3.15 1.81 3.05
CA ILE A 183 -4.34 2.59 3.40
C ILE A 183 -4.87 2.28 4.80
N SER A 184 -4.50 1.16 5.40
CA SER A 184 -4.78 0.86 6.80
C SER A 184 -3.76 1.51 7.75
N GLN A 185 -2.66 2.09 7.26
CA GLN A 185 -1.67 2.86 8.03
C GLN A 185 -2.12 4.34 8.04
N PRO A 186 -2.44 4.94 9.21
CA PRO A 186 -2.93 6.32 9.29
C PRO A 186 -2.09 7.39 8.56
N PHE A 187 -0.77 7.35 8.67
CA PHE A 187 0.15 8.29 8.04
C PHE A 187 0.25 8.17 6.51
N HIS A 188 -0.30 7.12 5.89
CA HIS A 188 -0.45 7.01 4.42
C HIS A 188 -1.66 7.76 3.89
N THR A 189 -2.38 8.48 4.76
CA THR A 189 -3.61 9.21 4.44
C THR A 189 -3.49 10.70 4.73
N THR A 190 -2.28 11.22 4.91
CA THR A 190 -2.03 12.62 5.26
C THR A 190 -0.69 13.12 4.73
N ALA A 191 -0.66 14.37 4.27
CA ALA A 191 0.57 15.04 3.84
C ALA A 191 1.53 15.35 4.99
N ASP A 192 1.07 15.36 6.26
CA ASP A 192 1.93 15.44 7.46
C ASP A 192 2.34 14.04 7.95
N TYR A 193 2.59 13.11 7.02
CA TYR A 193 2.87 11.70 7.31
C TYR A 193 4.00 11.52 8.34
N ASP A 194 5.07 12.30 8.23
CA ASP A 194 6.21 12.24 9.15
C ASP A 194 6.14 13.26 10.30
N GLY A 195 5.00 13.93 10.48
CA GLY A 195 4.69 14.77 11.65
C GLY A 195 5.44 16.10 11.74
N TRP A 196 6.05 16.58 10.65
CA TRP A 196 6.86 17.80 10.67
C TRP A 196 6.03 19.05 10.98
N ALA A 197 4.81 19.15 10.48
CA ALA A 197 3.93 20.30 10.71
C ALA A 197 3.37 20.33 12.14
N THR A 198 3.37 19.19 12.84
CA THR A 198 2.81 19.03 14.18
C THR A 198 3.86 18.95 15.29
N GLY A 199 5.16 19.05 14.96
CA GLY A 199 6.24 18.93 15.94
C GLY A 199 6.60 17.47 16.27
N HIS A 200 6.11 16.53 15.47
CA HIS A 200 6.33 15.10 15.55
C HIS A 200 7.22 14.59 14.40
N GLY A 201 8.17 15.38 13.91
CA GLY A 201 9.12 14.97 12.87
C GLY A 201 9.78 13.62 13.14
N GLY A 202 9.64 12.65 12.25
CA GLY A 202 10.18 11.29 12.38
C GLY A 202 9.21 10.25 12.96
N ILE A 203 7.92 10.57 13.15
CA ILE A 203 6.94 9.66 13.74
C ILE A 203 6.57 8.50 12.81
N HIS A 204 6.65 8.68 11.49
CA HIS A 204 6.15 7.72 10.51
C HIS A 204 6.86 6.37 10.66
N ALA A 205 8.18 6.37 10.45
CA ALA A 205 9.02 5.18 10.61
C ALA A 205 9.06 4.69 12.07
N PHE A 206 8.90 5.60 13.04
CA PHE A 206 8.81 5.19 14.44
C PHE A 206 7.57 4.33 14.69
N PHE A 207 6.41 4.75 14.19
CA PHE A 207 5.15 4.04 14.37
C PHE A 207 5.12 2.70 13.63
N GLU A 208 5.52 2.68 12.35
CA GLU A 208 5.31 1.52 11.49
C GLU A 208 6.41 0.46 11.54
N ASP A 209 7.63 0.85 11.93
CA ASP A 209 8.78 -0.05 12.05
C ASP A 209 9.19 -0.24 13.51
N ALA A 210 9.56 0.84 14.20
CA ALA A 210 10.17 0.73 15.52
C ALA A 210 9.18 0.15 16.54
N VAL A 211 7.95 0.67 16.58
CA VAL A 211 6.91 0.18 17.50
C VAL A 211 6.37 -1.19 17.06
N VAL A 212 6.26 -1.45 15.75
CA VAL A 212 5.87 -2.77 15.24
C VAL A 212 6.92 -3.84 15.53
N SER A 213 8.20 -3.47 15.62
CA SER A 213 9.28 -4.39 15.97
C SER A 213 9.22 -4.90 17.42
N GLU A 214 8.49 -4.20 18.30
CA GLU A 214 8.29 -4.62 19.70
C GLU A 214 7.28 -5.78 19.85
N PHE A 215 6.52 -6.13 18.81
CA PHE A 215 5.67 -7.33 18.82
C PHE A 215 6.53 -8.61 18.81
N ASP A 216 6.10 -9.62 19.56
CA ASP A 216 6.69 -10.97 19.50
C ASP A 216 6.32 -11.67 18.17
N GLY A 217 6.63 -12.96 18.03
CA GLY A 217 6.32 -13.78 16.85
C GLY A 217 4.83 -14.06 16.60
N ASP A 218 3.91 -13.36 17.28
CA ASP A 218 2.46 -13.60 17.26
C ASP A 218 1.64 -12.50 16.57
N LEU A 219 2.29 -11.52 15.91
CA LEU A 219 1.61 -10.36 15.31
C LEU A 219 0.50 -10.75 14.32
N ASP A 220 0.76 -11.67 13.40
CA ASP A 220 -0.24 -12.13 12.41
C ASP A 220 -1.44 -12.82 13.07
N TRP A 221 -1.19 -13.60 14.13
CA TRP A 221 -2.26 -14.17 14.96
C TRP A 221 -3.07 -13.09 15.69
N LEU A 222 -2.43 -12.07 16.27
CA LEU A 222 -3.11 -10.95 16.93
C LEU A 222 -4.02 -10.20 15.94
N VAL A 223 -3.51 -9.91 14.75
CA VAL A 223 -4.26 -9.27 13.66
C VAL A 223 -5.47 -10.13 13.27
N LEU A 224 -5.26 -11.43 13.01
CA LEU A 224 -6.35 -12.36 12.66
C LEU A 224 -7.40 -12.46 13.76
N LYS A 225 -6.97 -12.56 15.02
CA LYS A 225 -7.86 -12.61 16.19
C LYS A 225 -8.71 -11.36 16.27
N GLN A 226 -8.09 -10.18 16.15
CA GLN A 226 -8.81 -8.90 16.20
C GLN A 226 -9.78 -8.75 15.02
N ALA A 227 -9.35 -9.09 13.80
CA ALA A 227 -10.19 -9.04 12.60
C ALA A 227 -11.48 -9.85 12.76
N ARG A 228 -11.42 -11.03 13.40
CA ARG A 228 -12.61 -11.87 13.65
C ARG A 228 -13.61 -11.25 14.62
N THR A 229 -13.20 -10.29 15.45
CA THR A 229 -14.10 -9.57 16.37
C THR A 229 -14.92 -8.48 15.67
N ILE A 230 -14.38 -7.91 14.58
CA ILE A 230 -15.03 -6.84 13.82
C ILE A 230 -16.19 -7.43 13.01
N LYS A 231 -17.43 -7.05 13.33
CA LYS A 231 -18.64 -7.49 12.61
C LYS A 231 -19.21 -6.34 11.78
N ASN A 232 -19.66 -6.67 10.56
CA ASN A 232 -20.31 -5.75 9.63
C ASN A 232 -19.59 -4.38 9.47
N PRO A 233 -18.27 -4.37 9.20
CA PRO A 233 -17.51 -3.13 9.07
C PRO A 233 -18.08 -2.21 7.99
N SER A 234 -18.21 -0.92 8.31
CA SER A 234 -18.77 0.09 7.40
C SER A 234 -17.96 0.24 6.10
N PHE A 235 -16.64 0.09 6.17
CA PHE A 235 -15.75 0.20 5.01
C PHE A 235 -15.91 -0.91 3.97
N LEU A 236 -16.65 -2.00 4.26
CA LEU A 236 -17.00 -3.04 3.28
C LEU A 236 -18.34 -2.80 2.60
N LYS A 237 -19.14 -1.83 3.04
CA LYS A 237 -20.48 -1.55 2.50
C LYS A 237 -20.50 -0.91 1.11
N PRO A 238 -19.55 -0.02 0.73
CA PRO A 238 -19.58 0.59 -0.59
C PRO A 238 -19.50 -0.43 -1.73
N ALA A 239 -19.96 -0.04 -2.92
CA ALA A 239 -20.06 -0.97 -4.05
C ALA A 239 -18.74 -1.18 -4.79
N THR A 240 -17.91 -0.15 -4.92
CA THR A 240 -16.68 -0.18 -5.71
C THR A 240 -15.46 -0.37 -4.83
N VAL A 241 -14.36 -0.90 -5.39
CA VAL A 241 -13.09 -1.06 -4.68
C VAL A 241 -12.58 0.29 -4.19
N ILE A 242 -12.58 1.30 -5.07
CA ILE A 242 -12.12 2.66 -4.75
C ILE A 242 -12.91 3.24 -3.56
N GLU A 243 -14.25 3.10 -3.55
CA GLU A 243 -15.06 3.60 -2.43
C GLU A 243 -14.81 2.82 -1.12
N LYS A 244 -14.48 1.52 -1.17
CA LYS A 244 -14.07 0.75 0.02
C LYS A 244 -12.72 1.20 0.55
N MET A 245 -11.74 1.39 -0.33
CA MET A 245 -10.42 1.92 0.02
C MET A 245 -10.55 3.31 0.65
N LYS A 246 -11.35 4.20 0.03
CA LYS A 246 -11.69 5.51 0.54
C LYS A 246 -12.36 5.44 1.92
N ALA A 247 -13.33 4.54 2.11
CA ALA A 247 -14.00 4.36 3.39
C ALA A 247 -13.05 3.86 4.50
N LEU A 248 -12.06 3.01 4.16
CA LEU A 248 -11.00 2.64 5.09
C LEU A 248 -10.09 3.84 5.39
N SER A 249 -9.68 4.62 4.37
CA SER A 249 -8.89 5.85 4.58
C SER A 249 -9.58 6.86 5.48
N VAL A 250 -10.91 6.99 5.43
CA VAL A 250 -11.65 7.86 6.38
C VAL A 250 -11.36 7.42 7.82
N ILE A 251 -11.37 6.11 8.08
CA ILE A 251 -11.08 5.58 9.41
C ILE A 251 -9.61 5.82 9.76
N SER A 252 -8.67 5.40 8.90
CA SER A 252 -7.22 5.55 9.13
C SER A 252 -6.83 7.01 9.40
N ASN A 253 -7.34 7.95 8.58
CA ASN A 253 -7.06 9.38 8.76
C ASN A 253 -7.57 9.92 10.10
N THR A 254 -8.72 9.45 10.59
CA THR A 254 -9.24 9.86 11.91
C THR A 254 -8.39 9.38 13.09
N GLU A 255 -7.50 8.42 12.87
CA GLU A 255 -6.56 7.94 13.88
C GLU A 255 -5.29 8.81 13.96
N VAL A 256 -4.93 9.57 12.91
CA VAL A 256 -3.72 10.42 12.86
C VAL A 256 -3.60 11.36 14.08
N PRO A 257 -4.63 12.16 14.45
CA PRO A 257 -4.53 13.03 15.63
C PRO A 257 -4.42 12.26 16.96
N LYS A 258 -4.87 11.00 16.99
CA LYS A 258 -4.72 10.14 18.18
C LYS A 258 -3.29 9.64 18.27
N LEU A 259 -2.66 9.27 17.17
CA LEU A 259 -1.26 8.82 17.14
C LEU A 259 -0.31 9.91 17.60
N PHE A 260 -0.51 11.17 17.20
CA PHE A 260 0.29 12.29 17.74
C PHE A 260 0.17 12.42 19.27
N LYS A 261 -1.00 12.15 19.85
CA LYS A 261 -1.18 12.15 21.31
C LYS A 261 -0.52 10.95 22.00
N LEU A 262 -0.38 9.83 21.30
CA LEU A 262 0.26 8.62 21.81
C LEU A 262 1.79 8.66 21.64
N ASP A 263 2.29 9.49 20.72
CA ASP A 263 3.73 9.67 20.46
C ASP A 263 4.43 10.26 21.70
N PRO A 264 5.38 9.54 22.32
CA PRO A 264 6.01 9.97 23.56
C PRO A 264 7.15 10.97 23.30
N VAL A 265 6.84 12.07 22.62
CA VAL A 265 7.79 13.17 22.35
C VAL A 265 8.21 13.85 23.65
N THR A 266 9.51 13.99 23.86
CA THR A 266 10.11 14.76 24.95
C THR A 266 10.56 16.15 24.50
N LYS A 267 10.88 16.30 23.21
CA LYS A 267 11.19 17.58 22.57
C LYS A 267 10.63 17.60 21.14
N PRO A 268 9.80 18.59 20.78
CA PRO A 268 9.25 18.70 19.43
C PRO A 268 10.33 18.80 18.35
N SER A 269 10.00 18.35 17.13
CA SER A 269 10.84 18.56 15.95
C SER A 269 10.91 20.03 15.56
N GLU A 270 11.98 20.41 14.87
CA GLU A 270 12.18 21.76 14.34
C GLU A 270 12.39 21.72 12.83
N VAL A 271 11.79 22.70 12.14
CA VAL A 271 12.00 22.96 10.71
C VAL A 271 12.49 24.40 10.56
N LYS A 272 13.73 24.58 10.08
CA LYS A 272 14.35 25.90 9.88
C LYS A 272 14.62 26.14 8.40
N LYS A 273 14.24 27.30 7.89
CA LYS A 273 14.59 27.72 6.52
C LYS A 273 15.84 28.61 6.58
N GLU A 274 16.98 28.10 6.12
CA GLU A 274 18.24 28.83 6.09
C GLU A 274 18.83 28.80 4.67
N HIS A 275 19.16 29.96 4.10
CA HIS A 275 19.78 30.10 2.78
C HIS A 275 19.04 29.36 1.64
N GLY A 276 17.71 29.28 1.71
CA GLY A 276 16.87 28.56 0.74
C GLY A 276 16.82 27.04 0.94
N MET A 277 17.43 26.52 2.01
CA MET A 277 17.36 25.12 2.41
C MET A 277 16.47 24.95 3.64
N GLU A 278 15.77 23.82 3.69
CA GLU A 278 14.99 23.41 4.86
C GLU A 278 15.82 22.43 5.70
N ILE A 279 16.25 22.88 6.88
CA ILE A 279 16.96 22.07 7.87
C ILE A 279 15.93 21.48 8.82
N ARG A 280 15.86 20.15 8.86
CA ARG A 280 14.91 19.39 9.66
C ARG A 280 15.61 18.67 10.81
N THR A 281 15.19 18.96 12.04
CA THR A 281 15.65 18.28 13.25
C THR A 281 14.51 17.44 13.80
N LYS A 282 14.67 16.11 13.82
CA LYS A 282 13.64 15.17 14.31
C LYS A 282 13.27 15.45 15.77
N ALA A 283 12.05 15.10 16.14
CA ALA A 283 11.62 15.16 17.53
C ALA A 283 12.41 14.14 18.38
N GLU A 284 12.72 14.51 19.61
CA GLU A 284 13.27 13.58 20.60
C GLU A 284 12.10 12.82 21.23
N ARG A 285 12.21 11.49 21.31
CA ARG A 285 11.14 10.59 21.76
C ARG A 285 11.65 9.57 22.76
N LYS A 286 10.74 9.06 23.59
CA LYS A 286 11.00 7.84 24.35
C LYS A 286 11.14 6.62 23.42
N PRO A 287 11.80 5.54 23.88
CA PRO A 287 11.96 4.31 23.09
C PRO A 287 10.63 3.68 22.65
N ALA A 288 10.69 2.91 21.57
CA ALA A 288 9.53 2.20 21.01
C ALA A 288 8.81 1.31 22.02
N SER A 289 9.53 0.63 22.91
CA SER A 289 8.97 -0.17 24.01
C SER A 289 8.04 0.60 24.97
N VAL A 290 8.20 1.93 25.08
CA VAL A 290 7.28 2.79 25.85
C VAL A 290 6.01 3.06 25.04
N ALA A 291 6.16 3.48 23.79
CA ALA A 291 5.04 3.74 22.88
C ALA A 291 4.21 2.48 22.61
N PHE A 292 4.85 1.31 22.51
CA PHE A 292 4.22 0.03 22.24
C PHE A 292 3.11 -0.32 23.22
N LYS A 293 3.28 0.01 24.51
CA LYS A 293 2.27 -0.23 25.55
C LYS A 293 0.94 0.45 25.25
N THR A 294 0.96 1.60 24.58
CA THR A 294 -0.23 2.40 24.26
C THR A 294 -0.63 2.31 22.79
N MET A 295 0.31 2.10 21.87
CA MET A 295 0.08 2.00 20.43
C MET A 295 -0.28 0.59 19.95
N LYS A 296 0.01 -0.47 20.73
CA LYS A 296 -0.34 -1.85 20.35
C LYS A 296 -1.81 -2.03 19.94
N PRO A 297 -2.81 -1.52 20.69
CA PRO A 297 -4.22 -1.71 20.31
C PRO A 297 -4.59 -1.08 18.98
N ILE A 298 -4.11 0.14 18.71
CA ILE A 298 -4.40 0.84 17.45
C ILE A 298 -3.72 0.15 16.27
N ILE A 299 -2.45 -0.25 16.41
CA ILE A 299 -1.72 -1.01 15.38
C ILE A 299 -2.46 -2.29 15.00
N VAL A 300 -2.80 -3.14 15.99
CA VAL A 300 -3.48 -4.42 15.73
C VAL A 300 -4.85 -4.19 15.10
N ASN A 301 -5.58 -3.17 15.53
CA ASN A 301 -6.91 -2.87 15.02
C ASN A 301 -6.88 -2.33 13.58
N ASP A 302 -5.89 -1.51 13.26
CA ASP A 302 -5.70 -0.94 11.93
C ASP A 302 -5.25 -2.01 10.92
N MET A 303 -4.27 -2.83 11.28
CA MET A 303 -3.88 -4.01 10.49
C MET A 303 -5.06 -4.99 10.31
N ALA A 304 -5.89 -5.19 11.34
CA ALA A 304 -7.07 -6.06 11.25
C ALA A 304 -8.14 -5.53 10.28
N ARG A 305 -8.35 -4.21 10.23
CA ARG A 305 -9.22 -3.55 9.24
C ARG A 305 -8.67 -3.75 7.82
N GLY A 306 -7.35 -3.56 7.64
CA GLY A 306 -6.66 -3.83 6.37
C GLY A 306 -6.82 -5.28 5.92
N ALA A 307 -6.60 -6.26 6.81
CA ALA A 307 -6.74 -7.67 6.50
C ALA A 307 -8.18 -8.07 6.12
N LEU A 308 -9.20 -7.47 6.76
CA LEU A 308 -10.60 -7.69 6.39
C LEU A 308 -10.95 -7.12 5.02
N LEU A 309 -10.49 -5.91 4.71
CA LEU A 309 -10.69 -5.32 3.38
C LEU A 309 -9.98 -6.16 2.32
N LEU A 310 -8.73 -6.53 2.57
CA LEU A 310 -7.95 -7.35 1.64
C LEU A 310 -8.62 -8.68 1.33
N ALA A 311 -9.09 -9.41 2.34
CA ALA A 311 -9.81 -10.66 2.15
C ALA A 311 -11.10 -10.49 1.34
N ASN A 312 -11.85 -9.40 1.59
CA ASN A 312 -13.04 -9.09 0.81
C ASN A 312 -12.72 -8.75 -0.65
N LEU A 313 -11.65 -8.00 -0.91
CA LEU A 313 -11.21 -7.68 -2.27
C LEU A 313 -10.66 -8.90 -3.01
N TRP A 314 -10.00 -9.83 -2.32
CA TRP A 314 -9.61 -11.11 -2.90
C TRP A 314 -10.82 -11.97 -3.30
N ASP A 315 -11.85 -12.05 -2.46
CA ASP A 315 -13.11 -12.71 -2.81
C ASP A 315 -13.72 -12.09 -4.07
N GLU A 316 -13.82 -10.75 -4.12
CA GLU A 316 -14.38 -10.03 -5.28
C GLU A 316 -13.59 -10.22 -6.55
N ALA A 317 -12.27 -10.14 -6.48
CA ALA A 317 -11.38 -10.39 -7.61
C ALA A 317 -11.51 -11.84 -8.12
N TYR A 318 -11.60 -12.81 -7.21
CA TYR A 318 -11.81 -14.22 -7.56
C TYR A 318 -13.17 -14.48 -8.21
N VAL A 319 -14.23 -13.84 -7.72
CA VAL A 319 -15.55 -13.89 -8.37
C VAL A 319 -15.49 -13.26 -9.76
N LYS A 320 -14.86 -12.09 -9.91
CA LYS A 320 -14.67 -11.43 -11.21
C LYS A 320 -13.89 -12.30 -12.21
N ALA A 321 -12.90 -13.05 -11.74
CA ALA A 321 -12.13 -14.01 -12.54
C ALA A 321 -12.92 -15.27 -12.94
N GLY A 322 -14.20 -15.40 -12.54
CA GLY A 322 -15.06 -16.52 -12.92
C GLY A 322 -14.99 -17.72 -11.96
N LYS A 323 -14.52 -17.52 -10.73
CA LYS A 323 -14.32 -18.58 -9.72
C LYS A 323 -13.53 -19.79 -10.26
N PRO A 324 -12.34 -19.57 -10.86
CA PRO A 324 -11.55 -20.63 -11.47
C PRO A 324 -11.18 -21.71 -10.43
N LYS A 325 -11.03 -22.97 -10.86
CA LYS A 325 -10.64 -24.10 -9.99
C LYS A 325 -9.16 -24.06 -9.58
N ILE A 326 -8.70 -22.94 -9.04
CA ILE A 326 -7.29 -22.66 -8.72
C ILE A 326 -6.69 -23.61 -7.68
N GLY A 327 -7.53 -24.30 -6.90
CA GLY A 327 -7.09 -25.40 -6.03
C GLY A 327 -6.40 -26.54 -6.77
N ALA A 328 -6.60 -26.68 -8.09
CA ALA A 328 -5.89 -27.63 -8.95
C ALA A 328 -4.42 -27.22 -9.21
N TYR A 329 -4.07 -25.94 -9.07
CA TYR A 329 -2.69 -25.48 -9.21
C TYR A 329 -1.91 -25.76 -7.91
N LYS A 330 -0.97 -26.70 -7.95
CA LYS A 330 -0.17 -27.15 -6.79
C LYS A 330 1.33 -26.84 -6.90
N SER A 331 1.77 -26.11 -7.92
CA SER A 331 3.18 -25.76 -8.06
C SER A 331 3.70 -24.98 -6.84
N TYR A 332 4.96 -25.27 -6.50
CA TYR A 332 5.73 -24.59 -5.47
C TYR A 332 6.54 -23.41 -6.00
N LYS A 333 6.32 -22.97 -7.26
CA LYS A 333 6.96 -21.78 -7.82
C LYS A 333 6.78 -20.60 -6.87
N TYR A 334 7.90 -20.13 -6.31
CA TYR A 334 7.91 -19.04 -5.37
C TYR A 334 8.29 -17.74 -6.09
N PRO A 335 7.44 -16.69 -6.06
CA PRO A 335 7.68 -15.43 -6.76
C PRO A 335 8.69 -14.57 -6.00
N PHE A 336 9.99 -14.92 -6.06
CA PHE A 336 11.05 -14.16 -5.37
C PHE A 336 11.08 -12.68 -5.79
N THR A 337 10.99 -12.44 -7.09
CA THR A 337 10.79 -11.12 -7.70
C THR A 337 9.66 -11.23 -8.71
N VAL A 338 8.97 -10.11 -8.94
CA VAL A 338 7.92 -10.00 -9.96
C VAL A 338 8.03 -8.65 -10.67
N ASP A 339 7.70 -8.64 -11.95
CA ASP A 339 7.82 -7.45 -12.79
C ASP A 339 6.97 -6.30 -12.25
N PHE A 340 7.48 -5.07 -12.41
CA PHE A 340 6.73 -3.88 -12.06
C PHE A 340 5.50 -3.73 -12.96
N VAL A 341 4.35 -3.51 -12.34
CA VAL A 341 3.10 -3.23 -13.05
C VAL A 341 2.93 -1.73 -13.18
N MET A 342 2.93 -1.16 -14.38
CA MET A 342 2.67 0.27 -14.57
C MET A 342 1.23 0.64 -14.16
N PRO A 343 0.99 1.78 -13.49
CA PRO A 343 -0.36 2.31 -13.29
C PRO A 343 -1.12 2.52 -14.60
N ASP A 344 -2.42 2.23 -14.64
CA ASP A 344 -3.29 2.37 -15.82
C ASP A 344 -4.45 3.36 -15.64
N TYR A 345 -4.54 4.00 -14.49
CA TYR A 345 -5.63 4.91 -14.10
C TYR A 345 -5.32 6.40 -14.35
N TYR A 346 -4.14 6.72 -14.90
CA TYR A 346 -3.79 8.04 -15.42
C TYR A 346 -2.90 7.93 -16.66
N SER A 347 -2.82 9.02 -17.42
CA SER A 347 -1.94 9.09 -18.59
C SER A 347 -0.49 9.14 -18.17
N ILE A 348 0.28 8.13 -18.56
CA ILE A 348 1.74 8.11 -18.42
C ILE A 348 2.31 8.50 -19.79
N PRO A 349 3.05 9.63 -19.90
CA PRO A 349 3.72 9.98 -21.14
C PRO A 349 4.59 8.82 -21.58
N ALA A 350 4.45 8.37 -22.84
CA ALA A 350 5.33 7.34 -23.38
C ALA A 350 6.78 7.81 -23.20
N ALA A 351 7.66 6.93 -22.72
CA ALA A 351 9.08 7.23 -22.60
C ALA A 351 9.55 7.80 -23.94
N GLU A 352 10.15 9.00 -23.92
CA GLU A 352 10.88 9.50 -25.09
C GLU A 352 11.89 8.41 -25.44
N ALA A 353 11.73 7.79 -26.60
CA ALA A 353 12.67 6.82 -27.11
C ALA A 353 14.03 7.52 -27.09
N LYS A 354 14.89 7.15 -26.13
CA LYS A 354 16.28 7.60 -26.13
C LYS A 354 16.88 7.10 -27.42
N THR A 355 16.95 7.98 -28.42
CA THR A 355 17.84 7.82 -29.55
C THR A 355 19.25 7.85 -29.00
N GLU A 356 19.74 6.70 -28.56
CA GLU A 356 21.17 6.46 -28.41
C GLU A 356 21.77 6.48 -29.82
N LYS A 357 22.13 7.68 -30.28
CA LYS A 357 23.19 7.86 -31.26
C LYS A 357 24.51 7.98 -30.49
N LYS A 358 25.27 6.88 -30.44
CA LYS A 358 26.63 6.83 -31.00
C LYS A 358 27.19 5.43 -30.96
#